data_AF-A0A485AQZ3-F1
#
_entry.id   AF-A0A485AQZ3-F1
#
_cell.length_a   1.000
_cell.length_b   1.000
_cell.length_c   1.000
_cell.angle_alpha   90.00
_cell.angle_beta   90.00
_cell.angle_gamma   90.00
#
_symmetry.space_group_name_H-M   'P 1'
#
loop_
_entity.id
_entity.type
_entity.pdbx_description
1 polymer ?
#
loop_
_entity_poly.entity_id
_entity_poly.type
_entity_poly.pdbx_seq_one_letter_code
_entity_poly.pdbx_strand_id
1 'polypeptide(L)'
;MLQMLVAFLPEIRNKVEEQLVGEEPENLVDAIHKLHGSCGYSGVPRLKHLCQLIEGQLRSGTPAEDLEPELLELLDEMDNVTRETRKILG
;
A
#
# COMPACT_ATOMS: atom_id res chain seq x y z
N MET A 1 -16.99 -2.30 1.83
CA MET A 1 -15.56 -2.67 1.97
C MET A 1 -14.64 -1.64 1.35
N LEU A 2 -14.87 -1.24 0.09
CA LEU A 2 -14.09 -0.20 -0.59
C LEU A 2 -13.95 1.13 0.19
N GLN A 3 -15.02 1.61 0.82
CA GLN A 3 -14.99 2.86 1.61
C GLN A 3 -14.10 2.76 2.85
N MET A 4 -14.07 1.59 3.50
CA MET A 4 -13.17 1.30 4.62
C MET A 4 -11.72 1.19 4.17
N LEU A 5 -11.48 0.58 3.00
CA LEU A 5 -10.15 0.54 2.39
C LEU A 5 -9.63 1.97 2.16
N VAL A 6 -10.42 2.84 1.52
CA VAL A 6 -10.01 4.24 1.25
C VAL A 6 -9.77 5.03 2.53
N ALA A 7 -10.56 4.79 3.59
CA ALA A 7 -10.33 5.40 4.90
C ALA A 7 -9.02 4.91 5.57
N PHE A 8 -8.55 3.71 5.22
CA PHE A 8 -7.32 3.11 5.75
C PHE A 8 -6.06 3.52 4.97
N LEU A 9 -6.18 3.88 3.68
CA LEU A 9 -5.02 4.24 2.85
C LEU A 9 -4.12 5.33 3.43
N PRO A 10 -4.63 6.42 4.05
CA PRO A 10 -3.75 7.47 4.60
C PRO A 10 -2.78 6.96 5.67
N GLU A 11 -3.17 5.99 6.49
CA GLU A 11 -2.29 5.39 7.50
C GLU A 11 -1.12 4.66 6.83
N ILE A 12 -1.39 3.89 5.78
CA ILE A 12 -0.35 3.14 5.07
C ILE A 12 0.53 4.08 4.25
N ARG A 13 -0.05 5.09 3.62
CA ARG A 13 0.67 6.13 2.88
C ARG A 13 1.76 6.76 3.75
N ASN A 14 1.41 7.19 4.97
CA ASN A 14 2.38 7.81 5.87
C ASN A 14 3.58 6.89 6.14
N LYS A 15 3.34 5.61 6.42
CA LYS A 15 4.43 4.63 6.63
C LYS A 15 5.29 4.42 5.39
N VAL A 16 4.68 4.40 4.21
CA VAL A 16 5.44 4.27 2.96
C VAL A 16 6.28 5.52 2.71
N GLU A 17 5.74 6.71 2.97
CA GLU A 17 6.46 7.98 2.84
C GLU A 17 7.62 8.09 3.85
N GLU A 18 7.40 7.72 5.11
CA GLU A 18 8.45 7.61 6.16
C GLU A 18 9.60 6.71 5.69
N GLN A 19 9.28 5.53 5.12
CA GLN A 19 10.30 4.62 4.57
C GLN A 19 11.08 5.27 3.41
N LEU A 20 10.40 5.97 2.51
CA LEU A 20 11.01 6.60 1.33
C LEU A 20 11.94 7.77 1.68
N VAL A 21 11.75 8.41 2.84
CA VAL A 21 12.64 9.47 3.33
C VAL A 21 13.72 8.96 4.30
N GLY A 22 13.81 7.65 4.52
CA GLY A 22 14.83 7.02 5.35
C GLY A 22 14.53 7.05 6.86
N GLU A 23 13.28 7.24 7.27
CA GLU A 23 12.88 7.18 8.68
C GLU A 23 12.71 5.75 9.21
N GLU A 24 12.83 4.73 8.35
CA GLU A 24 12.80 3.29 8.70
C GLU A 24 11.66 2.91 9.66
N PRO A 25 10.40 3.13 9.27
CA PRO A 25 9.27 2.95 10.16
C PRO A 25 9.11 1.50 10.60
N GLU A 26 8.89 1.33 11.91
CA GLU A 26 8.63 0.01 12.46
C GLU A 26 7.40 -0.64 11.81
N ASN A 27 7.50 -1.96 11.62
CA ASN A 27 6.42 -2.83 11.16
C ASN A 27 5.86 -2.49 9.77
N LEU A 28 6.69 -1.96 8.85
CA LEU A 28 6.29 -1.71 7.46
C LEU A 28 5.66 -2.96 6.80
N VAL A 29 6.28 -4.13 6.95
CA VAL A 29 5.78 -5.39 6.38
C VAL A 29 4.38 -5.76 6.90
N ASP A 30 4.10 -5.50 8.19
CA ASP A 30 2.78 -5.78 8.78
C ASP A 30 1.73 -4.77 8.30
N ALA A 31 2.13 -3.52 8.08
CA ALA A 31 1.26 -2.50 7.48
C ALA A 31 0.87 -2.88 6.04
N ILE A 32 1.85 -3.29 5.22
CA ILE A 32 1.61 -3.79 3.86
C ILE A 32 0.75 -5.07 3.87
N HIS A 33 0.99 -6.00 4.80
CA HIS A 33 0.18 -7.21 4.96
C HIS A 33 -1.30 -6.89 5.28
N LYS A 34 -1.57 -5.95 6.19
CA LYS A 34 -2.94 -5.50 6.50
C LYS A 34 -3.61 -4.86 5.29
N LEU A 35 -2.87 -4.07 4.51
CA LEU A 35 -3.38 -3.49 3.27
C LEU A 35 -3.69 -4.57 2.23
N HIS A 36 -2.79 -5.55 2.06
CA HIS A 36 -2.97 -6.68 1.17
C HIS A 36 -4.27 -7.45 1.50
N GLY A 37 -4.50 -7.76 2.78
CA GLY A 37 -5.74 -8.39 3.24
C GLY A 37 -6.99 -7.56 2.92
N SER A 38 -6.91 -6.25 3.14
CA SER A 38 -8.01 -5.30 2.87
C SER A 38 -8.36 -5.17 1.38
N CYS A 39 -7.38 -5.37 0.50
CA CYS A 39 -7.60 -5.39 -0.95
C CYS A 39 -8.44 -6.59 -1.42
N GLY A 40 -8.44 -7.71 -0.69
CA GLY A 40 -9.10 -8.96 -1.06
C GLY A 40 -10.61 -8.87 -1.29
N TYR A 41 -11.26 -7.86 -0.72
CA TYR A 41 -12.73 -7.68 -0.76
C TYR A 41 -13.17 -6.40 -1.50
N SER A 42 -12.23 -5.66 -2.11
CA SER A 42 -12.47 -4.29 -2.56
C SER A 42 -12.32 -4.07 -4.06
N GLY A 43 -11.96 -5.09 -4.84
CA GLY A 43 -11.92 -5.00 -6.31
C GLY A 43 -10.79 -4.12 -6.85
N VAL A 44 -9.62 -4.11 -6.19
CA VAL A 44 -8.46 -3.27 -6.52
C VAL A 44 -7.25 -4.14 -6.97
N PRO A 45 -7.30 -4.74 -8.17
CA PRO A 45 -6.34 -5.79 -8.56
C PRO A 45 -4.89 -5.31 -8.63
N ARG A 46 -4.63 -4.08 -9.11
CA ARG A 46 -3.28 -3.52 -9.18
C ARG A 46 -2.72 -3.22 -7.79
N LEU A 47 -3.51 -2.55 -6.93
CA LEU A 47 -3.13 -2.29 -5.54
C LEU A 47 -2.81 -3.59 -4.78
N LYS A 48 -3.66 -4.62 -4.96
CA LYS A 48 -3.45 -5.94 -4.37
C LYS A 48 -2.13 -6.56 -4.82
N HIS A 49 -1.82 -6.48 -6.11
CA HIS A 49 -0.60 -7.06 -6.68
C HIS A 49 0.66 -6.39 -6.13
N LEU A 50 0.67 -5.05 -6.06
CA LEU A 50 1.78 -4.30 -5.47
C LEU A 50 1.98 -4.68 -4.00
N CYS A 51 0.92 -4.76 -3.20
CA CYS A 51 1.02 -5.20 -1.80
C CYS A 51 1.59 -6.62 -1.69
N GLN A 52 1.16 -7.55 -2.53
CA GLN A 52 1.67 -8.93 -2.53
C GLN A 52 3.16 -8.98 -2.89
N LEU A 53 3.61 -8.20 -3.87
CA LEU A 53 5.00 -8.13 -4.29
C LEU A 53 5.87 -7.58 -3.16
N ILE A 54 5.51 -6.41 -2.62
CA ILE A 54 6.27 -5.73 -1.57
C ILE A 54 6.31 -6.60 -0.31
N GLU A 55 5.18 -7.16 0.12
CA GLU A 55 5.12 -8.07 1.27
C GLU A 55 6.05 -9.28 1.06
N GLY A 56 6.01 -9.88 -0.12
CA GLY A 56 6.84 -11.04 -0.46
C GLY A 56 8.34 -10.72 -0.36
N GLN A 57 8.77 -9.58 -0.91
CA GLN A 57 10.17 -9.16 -0.88
C GLN A 57 10.64 -8.78 0.53
N LEU A 58 9.83 -8.06 1.30
CA LEU A 58 10.15 -7.74 2.70
C LEU A 58 10.28 -9.01 3.54
N ARG A 59 9.39 -10.00 3.34
CA ARG A 59 9.46 -11.29 4.04
C ARG A 59 10.62 -12.17 3.59
N SER A 60 11.13 -11.99 2.37
CA SER A 60 12.34 -12.69 1.89
C SER A 60 13.64 -12.05 2.38
N GLY A 61 13.57 -10.93 3.12
CA GLY A 61 14.71 -10.22 3.67
C GLY A 61 15.27 -9.15 2.74
N THR A 62 14.54 -8.77 1.69
CA THR A 62 14.92 -7.64 0.83
C THR A 62 14.79 -6.34 1.63
N PRO A 63 15.84 -5.51 1.70
CA PRO A 63 15.78 -4.19 2.32
C PRO A 63 14.67 -3.34 1.70
N ALA A 64 13.97 -2.55 2.50
CA ALA A 64 12.89 -1.69 2.01
C ALA A 64 13.42 -0.56 1.08
N GLU A 65 14.68 -0.16 1.24
CA GLU A 65 15.39 0.75 0.32
C GLU A 65 15.50 0.20 -1.11
N ASP A 66 15.70 -1.12 -1.26
CA ASP A 66 15.77 -1.78 -2.58
C ASP A 66 14.38 -1.89 -3.25
N LEU A 67 13.30 -1.55 -2.53
CA LEU A 67 11.92 -1.58 -2.99
C LEU A 67 11.34 -0.18 -3.23
N GLU A 68 12.19 0.86 -3.27
CA GLU A 68 11.77 2.24 -3.55
C GLU A 68 10.85 2.35 -4.79
N PRO A 69 11.13 1.70 -5.94
CA PRO A 69 10.27 1.81 -7.12
C PRO A 69 8.85 1.29 -6.86
N GLU A 70 8.72 0.14 -6.21
CA GLU A 70 7.42 -0.47 -5.93
C GLU A 70 6.64 0.27 -4.84
N LEU A 71 7.34 0.86 -3.87
CA LEU A 71 6.75 1.74 -2.87
C LEU A 71 6.19 3.02 -3.50
N LEU A 72 6.90 3.63 -4.47
CA LEU A 72 6.39 4.77 -5.24
C LEU A 72 5.17 4.37 -6.08
N GLU A 73 5.22 3.22 -6.77
CA GLU A 73 4.07 2.72 -7.52
C GLU A 73 2.86 2.43 -6.62
N LEU A 74 3.10 1.98 -5.39
CA LEU A 74 2.05 1.76 -4.40
C LEU A 74 1.35 3.07 -4.02
N LEU A 75 2.11 4.15 -3.80
CA LEU A 75 1.56 5.48 -3.52
C LEU A 75 0.72 6.02 -4.68
N ASP A 76 1.21 5.87 -5.92
CA ASP A 76 0.48 6.28 -7.11
C ASP A 76 -0.85 5.50 -7.26
N GLU A 77 -0.81 4.21 -6.98
CA GLU A 77 -2.01 3.37 -7.06
C GLU A 77 -3.02 3.67 -5.95
N MET A 78 -2.57 4.06 -4.75
CA MET A 78 -3.46 4.55 -3.69
C MET A 78 -4.23 5.80 -4.13
N ASP A 79 -3.57 6.73 -4.83
CA ASP A 79 -4.22 7.92 -5.38
C ASP A 79 -5.21 7.58 -6.48
N ASN A 80 -4.86 6.62 -7.34
CA ASN A 80 -5.77 6.11 -8.36
C ASN A 80 -7.03 5.51 -7.74
N VAL A 81 -6.89 4.60 -6.78
CA VAL A 81 -8.02 3.96 -6.10
C VAL A 81 -8.89 5.00 -5.38
N THR A 82 -8.28 5.97 -4.70
CA THR A 82 -9.01 7.03 -4.01
C THR A 82 -9.81 7.88 -4.98
N ARG A 83 -9.20 8.28 -6.11
CA ARG A 83 -9.85 9.08 -7.15
C ARG A 83 -11.01 8.32 -7.81
N GLU A 84 -10.81 7.07 -8.20
CA GLU A 84 -11.86 6.27 -8.85
C GLU A 84 -13.02 5.97 -7.87
N THR A 85 -12.71 5.72 -6.59
CA THR A 85 -13.74 5.52 -5.57
C THR A 85 -14.63 6.76 -5.40
N ARG A 86 -14.07 7.98 -5.45
CA ARG A 86 -14.85 9.22 -5.39
C ARG A 86 -15.83 9.36 -6.56
N LYS A 87 -15.52 8.86 -7.75
CA LYS A 87 -16.43 8.88 -8.90
C LYS A 87 -17.61 7.91 -8.77
N ILE A 88 -17.44 6.86 -7.96
CA ILE A 88 -18.45 5.81 -7.77
C ILE A 88 -19.39 6.18 -6.60
N LEU A 89 -18.86 6.81 -5.56
CA LEU A 89 -19.58 7.11 -4.31
C LEU A 89 -20.07 8.57 -4.19
N GLY A 90 -19.60 9.46 -5.07
CA GLY A 90 -20.07 10.85 -5.18
C GLY A 90 -21.11 10.99 -6.28
#